data_AF-A0A420DEP9-F1
#
_entry.id   AF-A0A420DEP9-F1
#
_cell.length_a   1.000
_cell.length_b   1.000
_cell.length_c   1.000
_cell.angle_alpha   90.00
_cell.angle_beta   90.00
_cell.angle_gamma   90.00
#
_symmetry.space_group_name_H-M   'P 1'
#
loop_
_entity.id
_entity.type
_entity.pdbx_description
1 polymer ?
#
loop_
_entity_poly.entity_id
_entity_poly.type
_entity_poly.pdbx_seq_one_letter_code
_entity_poly.pdbx_strand_id
1 'polypeptide(L)'
;MISVFRKLRKKFLKENRITNYLLYAIGEIALVMIGILLALQVNNWKEKRQQRQQLNTILKTVSNDLVRDTITASAIIKFYEDNQKNSLRIINKEITKDNFDECRSCRSLTTIYQPFSVQKKGYNLLKNFSDQHSSQSDSLIADISQFYTILPDLIDQSNAFIKDEIFRNIESYKNQPWFIDWTQQKLTDEMILYFTESEDYRKRVASHNVLAANNHLRFIQAYKQNAETILTKIEERFKDTVKE
;
A
#
# COMPACT_ATOMS: atom_id res chain seq x y z
N MET A 1 -36.88 30.28 -32.52
CA MET A 1 -36.46 30.03 -33.92
C MET A 1 -36.24 31.38 -34.59
N ILE A 2 -35.00 31.65 -35.03
CA ILE A 2 -34.54 32.96 -35.53
C ILE A 2 -35.50 33.48 -36.64
N SER A 3 -35.95 34.73 -36.55
CA SER A 3 -37.01 35.31 -37.41
C SER A 3 -36.68 35.28 -38.90
N VAL A 4 -35.38 35.24 -39.24
CA VAL A 4 -34.83 35.11 -40.60
C VAL A 4 -35.24 33.78 -41.24
N PHE A 5 -35.10 32.66 -40.50
CA PHE A 5 -35.45 31.32 -40.99
C PHE A 5 -36.96 31.20 -41.24
N ARG A 6 -37.76 31.85 -40.39
CA ARG A 6 -39.23 31.86 -40.50
C ARG A 6 -39.73 32.65 -41.72
N LYS A 7 -39.06 33.77 -42.08
CA LYS A 7 -39.39 34.57 -43.28
C LYS A 7 -38.99 33.88 -44.58
N LEU A 8 -37.83 33.21 -44.60
CA LEU A 8 -37.36 32.44 -45.76
C LEU A 8 -38.27 31.24 -46.06
N ARG A 9 -38.74 30.54 -45.01
CA ARG A 9 -39.66 29.40 -45.13
C ARG A 9 -40.96 29.74 -45.85
N LYS A 10 -41.56 30.91 -45.54
CA LYS A 10 -42.77 31.41 -46.21
C LYS A 10 -42.53 31.80 -47.68
N LYS A 11 -41.30 32.21 -48.04
CA LYS A 11 -40.96 32.63 -49.40
C LYS A 11 -40.78 31.43 -50.34
N PHE A 12 -40.10 30.37 -49.90
CA PHE A 12 -39.87 29.17 -50.72
C PHE A 12 -41.11 28.30 -50.94
N LEU A 13 -42.05 28.28 -49.97
CA LEU A 13 -43.36 27.64 -50.13
C LEU A 13 -44.24 28.33 -51.18
N LYS A 14 -44.04 29.63 -51.43
CA LYS A 14 -44.80 30.43 -52.41
C LYS A 14 -44.32 30.23 -53.86
N GLU A 15 -43.12 29.67 -54.07
CA GLU A 15 -42.49 29.50 -55.39
C GLU A 15 -42.55 28.05 -55.95
N ASN A 16 -43.30 27.13 -55.33
CA ASN A 16 -43.37 25.70 -55.73
C ASN A 16 -42.02 24.95 -55.72
N ARG A 17 -41.00 25.47 -55.03
CA ARG A 17 -39.64 24.88 -54.97
C ARG A 17 -39.49 23.92 -53.78
N ILE A 18 -40.22 22.81 -53.80
CA ILE A 18 -40.19 21.78 -52.74
C ILE A 18 -38.77 21.27 -52.47
N THR A 19 -37.95 21.10 -53.52
CA THR A 19 -36.55 20.65 -53.41
C THR A 19 -35.70 21.60 -52.55
N ASN A 20 -35.86 22.91 -52.73
CA ASN A 20 -35.10 23.92 -51.97
C ASN A 20 -35.55 23.98 -50.51
N TYR A 21 -36.83 23.71 -50.23
CA TYR A 21 -37.35 23.61 -48.87
C TYR A 21 -36.77 22.39 -48.14
N LEU A 22 -36.66 21.25 -48.82
CA LEU A 22 -36.14 20.01 -48.25
C LEU A 22 -34.66 20.11 -47.90
N LEU A 23 -33.84 20.69 -48.80
CA LEU A 23 -32.43 21.01 -48.56
C LEU A 23 -32.25 21.93 -47.33
N TYR A 24 -33.11 22.94 -47.19
CA TYR A 24 -33.04 23.86 -46.06
C TYR A 24 -33.42 23.22 -44.73
N ALA A 25 -34.46 22.39 -44.70
CA ALA A 25 -34.87 21.65 -43.51
C ALA A 25 -33.80 20.65 -43.06
N ILE A 26 -33.11 19.99 -44.00
CA ILE A 26 -31.95 19.13 -43.70
C ILE A 26 -30.81 19.96 -43.10
N GLY A 27 -30.55 21.15 -43.62
CA GLY A 27 -29.54 22.06 -43.06
C GLY A 27 -29.87 22.50 -41.63
N GLU A 28 -31.13 22.80 -41.32
CA GLU A 28 -31.57 23.15 -39.95
C GLU A 28 -31.39 21.98 -38.99
N ILE A 29 -31.76 20.75 -39.39
CA ILE A 29 -31.56 19.54 -38.58
C ILE A 29 -30.07 19.27 -38.35
N ALA A 30 -29.24 19.37 -39.39
CA ALA A 30 -27.79 19.18 -39.27
C ALA A 30 -27.15 20.19 -38.30
N LEU A 31 -27.57 21.46 -38.36
CA LEU A 31 -27.07 22.51 -37.49
C LEU A 31 -27.47 22.29 -36.02
N VAL A 32 -28.71 21.85 -35.77
CA VAL A 32 -29.17 21.45 -34.43
C VAL A 32 -28.39 20.23 -33.92
N MET A 33 -28.16 19.21 -34.76
CA MET A 33 -27.37 18.03 -34.39
C MET A 33 -25.94 18.41 -34.01
N ILE A 34 -25.28 19.28 -34.77
CA ILE A 34 -23.94 19.79 -34.43
C ILE A 34 -23.96 20.51 -33.07
N GLY A 35 -24.98 21.33 -32.81
CA GLY A 35 -25.14 22.01 -31.52
C GLY A 35 -25.26 21.04 -30.34
N ILE A 36 -26.04 19.97 -30.49
CA ILE A 36 -26.20 18.92 -29.47
C ILE A 36 -24.89 18.15 -29.26
N LEU A 37 -24.20 17.78 -30.35
CA LEU A 37 -22.93 17.06 -30.27
C LEU A 37 -21.84 17.88 -29.57
N LEU A 38 -21.74 19.18 -29.87
CA LEU A 38 -20.82 20.09 -29.20
C LEU A 38 -21.15 20.24 -27.70
N ALA A 39 -22.43 20.38 -27.35
CA ALA A 39 -22.86 20.45 -25.95
C ALA A 39 -22.50 19.18 -25.18
N LEU A 40 -22.74 18.01 -25.77
CA LEU A 40 -22.34 16.71 -25.21
C LEU A 40 -20.81 16.61 -25.06
N GLN A 41 -20.06 17.07 -26.06
CA GLN A 41 -18.60 17.03 -26.03
C GLN A 41 -18.01 17.91 -24.93
N VAL A 42 -18.54 19.12 -24.73
CA VAL A 42 -18.13 20.02 -23.63
C VAL A 42 -18.47 19.40 -22.27
N ASN A 43 -19.65 18.81 -22.12
CA ASN A 43 -20.03 18.13 -20.88
C ASN A 43 -19.09 16.94 -20.57
N ASN A 44 -18.85 16.09 -21.57
CA ASN A 44 -17.93 14.95 -21.45
C ASN A 44 -16.50 15.39 -21.11
N TRP A 45 -16.02 16.52 -21.64
CA TRP A 45 -14.71 17.07 -21.31
C TRP A 45 -14.64 17.55 -19.86
N LYS A 46 -15.67 18.26 -19.37
CA LYS A 46 -15.77 18.68 -17.97
C LYS A 46 -15.77 17.49 -17.01
N GLU A 47 -16.56 16.45 -17.31
CA GLU A 47 -16.62 15.22 -16.50
C GLU A 47 -15.27 14.50 -16.46
N LYS A 48 -14.62 14.31 -17.61
CA LYS A 48 -13.27 13.70 -17.69
C LYS A 48 -12.23 14.50 -16.90
N ARG A 49 -12.28 15.83 -16.95
CA ARG A 49 -11.39 16.71 -16.16
C ARG A 49 -11.60 16.52 -14.66
N GLN A 50 -12.84 16.46 -14.21
CA GLN A 50 -13.18 16.23 -12.80
C GLN A 50 -12.72 14.84 -12.33
N GLN A 51 -12.94 13.80 -13.14
CA GLN A 51 -12.44 12.45 -12.88
C GLN A 51 -10.91 12.40 -12.75
N ARG A 52 -10.18 13.03 -13.67
CA ARG A 52 -8.71 13.13 -13.59
C ARG A 52 -8.24 13.84 -12.31
N GLN A 53 -8.90 14.94 -11.92
CA GLN A 53 -8.55 15.66 -10.69
C GLN A 53 -8.79 14.82 -9.43
N GLN A 54 -9.89 14.06 -9.41
CA GLN A 54 -10.19 13.12 -8.32
C GLN A 54 -9.13 12.01 -8.25
N LEU A 55 -8.81 11.37 -9.38
CA LEU A 55 -7.76 10.35 -9.46
C LEU A 55 -6.41 10.89 -8.95
N ASN A 56 -6.01 12.09 -9.37
CA ASN A 56 -4.76 12.71 -8.90
C ASN A 56 -4.75 12.93 -7.38
N THR A 57 -5.89 13.28 -6.79
CA THR A 57 -6.03 13.43 -5.33
C THR A 57 -5.90 12.10 -4.61
N ILE A 58 -6.46 11.03 -5.20
CA ILE A 58 -6.34 9.67 -4.70
C ILE A 58 -4.89 9.18 -4.81
N LEU A 59 -4.22 9.36 -5.95
CA LEU A 59 -2.82 8.97 -6.15
C LEU A 59 -1.87 9.69 -5.19
N LYS A 60 -2.12 10.97 -4.86
CA LYS A 60 -1.40 11.68 -3.80
C LYS A 60 -1.60 11.03 -2.43
N THR A 61 -2.81 10.56 -2.14
CA THR A 61 -3.09 9.85 -0.89
C THR A 61 -2.37 8.51 -0.84
N VAL A 62 -2.37 7.74 -1.95
CA VAL A 62 -1.59 6.50 -2.08
C VAL A 62 -0.10 6.77 -1.87
N SER A 63 0.45 7.80 -2.51
CA SER A 63 1.85 8.18 -2.36
C SER A 63 2.20 8.52 -0.90
N ASN A 64 1.38 9.31 -0.22
CA ASN A 64 1.61 9.64 1.19
C ASN A 64 1.58 8.40 2.11
N ASP A 65 0.66 7.47 1.84
CA ASP A 65 0.58 6.20 2.55
C ASP A 65 1.86 5.37 2.34
N LEU A 66 2.29 5.19 1.10
CA LEU A 66 3.51 4.45 0.76
C LEU A 66 4.78 5.08 1.36
N VAL A 67 4.89 6.42 1.38
CA VAL A 67 6.03 7.11 2.01
C VAL A 67 6.07 6.82 3.52
N ARG A 68 4.92 6.80 4.20
CA ARG A 68 4.88 6.45 5.63
C ARG A 68 5.25 4.98 5.85
N ASP A 69 4.77 4.11 4.99
CA ASP A 69 5.06 2.69 5.06
C ASP A 69 6.54 2.40 4.82
N THR A 70 7.21 3.05 3.86
CA THR A 70 8.66 2.84 3.61
C THR A 70 9.53 3.34 4.76
N ILE A 71 9.17 4.46 5.40
CA ILE A 71 9.85 4.96 6.62
C ILE A 71 9.69 3.94 7.75
N THR A 72 8.47 3.48 8.00
CA THR A 72 8.17 2.51 9.07
C THR A 72 8.85 1.17 8.81
N ALA A 73 8.78 0.66 7.58
CA ALA A 73 9.45 -0.55 7.15
C ALA A 73 10.96 -0.47 7.37
N SER A 74 11.59 0.68 7.11
CA SER A 74 13.03 0.87 7.33
C SER A 74 13.44 0.73 8.79
N ALA A 75 12.64 1.27 9.71
CA ALA A 75 12.90 1.13 11.15
C ALA A 75 12.75 -0.32 11.62
N ILE A 76 11.72 -1.01 11.13
CA ILE A 76 11.44 -2.41 11.49
C ILE A 76 12.47 -3.36 10.88
N ILE A 77 12.90 -3.13 9.64
CA ILE A 77 13.99 -3.88 8.99
C ILE A 77 15.24 -3.84 9.87
N LYS A 78 15.66 -2.64 10.28
CA LYS A 78 16.82 -2.46 11.16
C LYS A 78 16.66 -3.22 12.48
N PHE A 79 15.48 -3.15 13.10
CA PHE A 79 15.20 -3.89 14.33
C PHE A 79 15.39 -5.40 14.16
N TYR A 80 14.87 -5.99 13.07
CA TYR A 80 15.00 -7.42 12.83
C TYR A 80 16.40 -7.83 12.36
N GLU A 81 17.15 -6.97 11.66
CA GLU A 81 18.57 -7.20 11.34
C GLU A 81 19.44 -7.26 12.61
N ASP A 82 19.21 -6.34 13.55
CA ASP A 82 19.90 -6.36 14.86
C ASP A 82 19.48 -7.58 15.70
N ASN A 83 18.20 -7.97 15.65
CA ASN A 83 17.71 -9.18 16.31
C ASN A 83 18.32 -10.45 15.69
N GLN A 84 18.42 -10.52 14.36
CA GLN A 84 19.02 -11.63 13.62
C GLN A 84 20.49 -11.80 14.01
N LYS A 85 21.25 -10.70 13.99
CA LYS A 85 22.67 -10.70 14.37
C LYS A 85 22.87 -11.33 15.75
N ASN A 86 22.10 -10.89 16.75
CA ASN A 86 22.21 -11.41 18.11
C ASN A 86 21.66 -12.84 18.25
N SER A 87 20.61 -13.17 17.50
CA SER A 87 20.07 -14.54 17.45
C SER A 87 21.10 -15.53 16.93
N LEU A 88 21.85 -15.18 15.88
CA LEU A 88 22.92 -16.02 15.34
C LEU A 88 24.05 -16.23 16.35
N ARG A 89 24.43 -15.20 17.12
CA ARG A 89 25.42 -15.34 18.21
C ARG A 89 24.98 -16.39 19.24
N ILE A 90 23.70 -16.41 19.63
CA ILE A 90 23.16 -17.43 20.54
C ILE A 90 23.11 -18.82 19.89
N ILE A 91 22.62 -18.92 18.66
CA ILE A 91 22.50 -20.20 17.93
C ILE A 91 23.87 -20.88 17.77
N ASN A 92 24.89 -20.09 17.45
CA ASN A 92 26.27 -20.51 17.25
C ASN A 92 27.05 -20.70 18.55
N LYS A 93 26.44 -20.48 19.73
CA LYS A 93 27.09 -20.55 21.05
C LYS A 93 28.26 -19.56 21.22
N GLU A 94 28.17 -18.39 20.60
CA GLU A 94 29.17 -17.32 20.71
C GLU A 94 28.97 -16.46 21.97
N ILE A 95 27.76 -16.46 22.55
CA ILE A 95 27.49 -15.85 23.85
C ILE A 95 27.60 -16.90 24.94
N THR A 96 28.41 -16.61 25.94
CA THR A 96 28.61 -17.41 27.16
C THR A 96 28.27 -16.55 28.37
N LYS A 97 28.31 -17.16 29.56
CA LYS A 97 28.15 -16.42 30.82
C LYS A 97 29.14 -15.25 30.94
N ASP A 98 30.38 -15.44 30.49
CA ASP A 98 31.47 -14.46 30.68
C ASP A 98 31.32 -13.20 29.82
N ASN A 99 30.67 -13.31 28.66
CA ASN A 99 30.51 -12.20 27.71
C ASN A 99 29.04 -11.76 27.52
N PHE A 100 28.14 -12.15 28.43
CA PHE A 100 26.71 -11.87 28.31
C PHE A 100 26.38 -10.38 28.20
N ASP A 101 27.16 -9.52 28.86
CA ASP A 101 26.99 -8.06 28.82
C ASP A 101 27.20 -7.45 27.42
N GLU A 102 27.89 -8.15 26.51
CA GLU A 102 28.03 -7.77 25.11
C GLU A 102 26.73 -7.93 24.31
N CYS A 103 25.72 -8.58 24.88
CA CYS A 103 24.43 -8.81 24.24
C CYS A 103 23.26 -8.54 25.19
N ARG A 104 23.04 -7.27 25.54
CA ARG A 104 21.90 -6.86 26.38
C ARG A 104 20.53 -7.29 25.83
N SER A 105 20.39 -7.39 24.51
CA SER A 105 19.18 -7.86 23.83
C SER A 105 18.98 -9.38 23.89
N CYS A 106 20.02 -10.16 24.27
CA CYS A 106 19.98 -11.61 24.28
C CYS A 106 18.98 -12.20 25.28
N ARG A 107 18.48 -11.44 26.27
CA ARG A 107 17.39 -11.86 27.18
C ARG A 107 15.98 -11.59 26.66
N SER A 108 15.86 -10.96 25.49
CA SER A 108 14.58 -10.51 24.93
C SER A 108 14.39 -10.84 23.45
N LEU A 109 15.27 -11.67 22.88
CA LEU A 109 15.22 -12.03 21.46
C LEU A 109 13.91 -12.73 21.08
N THR A 110 13.34 -13.49 22.01
CA THR A 110 12.18 -14.37 21.82
C THR A 110 10.88 -13.81 22.43
N THR A 111 10.91 -12.57 22.93
CA THR A 111 9.81 -11.98 23.73
C THR A 111 9.40 -10.58 23.28
N ILE A 112 10.10 -10.01 22.28
CA ILE A 112 9.80 -8.69 21.72
C ILE A 112 9.67 -8.83 20.20
N TYR A 113 8.63 -8.21 19.64
CA TYR A 113 8.51 -8.02 18.19
C TYR A 113 8.02 -6.61 17.87
N GLN A 114 8.27 -6.19 16.63
CA GLN A 114 7.71 -4.97 16.07
C GLN A 114 6.80 -5.35 14.89
N PRO A 115 5.47 -5.17 15.01
CA PRO A 115 4.57 -5.44 13.90
C PRO A 115 4.75 -4.40 12.80
N PHE A 116 4.67 -4.83 11.54
CA PHE A 116 4.55 -3.93 10.40
C PHE A 116 3.11 -3.86 9.92
N SER A 117 2.49 -2.68 9.94
CA SER A 117 1.10 -2.48 9.52
C SER A 117 1.04 -1.56 8.31
N VAL A 118 0.54 -2.10 7.19
CA VAL A 118 0.44 -1.40 5.91
C VAL A 118 -0.72 -0.39 5.91
N GLN A 119 -0.48 0.83 5.44
CA GLN A 119 -1.55 1.80 5.22
C GLN A 119 -2.42 1.38 4.01
N LYS A 120 -3.74 1.33 4.20
CA LYS A 120 -4.71 0.91 3.14
C LYS A 120 -5.66 2.03 2.71
N LYS A 121 -5.53 3.26 3.23
CA LYS A 121 -6.49 4.35 2.99
C LYS A 121 -6.54 4.77 1.52
N GLY A 122 -5.39 5.13 0.95
CA GLY A 122 -5.26 5.53 -0.45
C GLY A 122 -5.68 4.41 -1.39
N TYR A 123 -5.29 3.17 -1.09
CA TYR A 123 -5.68 2.01 -1.87
C TYR A 123 -7.20 1.79 -1.88
N ASN A 124 -7.86 1.89 -0.72
CA ASN A 124 -9.32 1.74 -0.64
C ASN A 124 -10.06 2.83 -1.45
N LEU A 125 -9.55 4.07 -1.42
CA LEU A 125 -10.09 5.14 -2.28
C LEU A 125 -9.87 4.84 -3.76
N LEU A 126 -8.70 4.32 -4.14
CA LEU A 126 -8.37 3.96 -5.52
C LEU A 126 -9.23 2.81 -6.03
N LYS A 127 -9.42 1.77 -5.21
CA LYS A 127 -10.28 0.63 -5.52
C LYS A 127 -11.72 1.09 -5.79
N ASN A 128 -12.29 1.86 -4.87
CA ASN A 128 -13.65 2.41 -5.03
C ASN A 128 -13.77 3.28 -6.28
N PHE A 129 -12.76 4.09 -6.59
CA PHE A 129 -12.73 4.89 -7.81
C PHE A 129 -12.68 4.02 -9.06
N SER A 130 -11.82 3.00 -9.07
CA SER A 130 -11.66 2.06 -10.19
C SER A 130 -12.95 1.28 -10.46
N ASP A 131 -13.62 0.80 -9.42
CA ASP A 131 -14.89 0.06 -9.53
C ASP A 131 -16.00 0.91 -10.18
N GLN A 132 -16.02 2.21 -9.89
CA GLN A 132 -16.97 3.16 -10.46
C GLN A 132 -16.66 3.56 -11.92
N HIS A 133 -15.42 3.38 -12.37
CA HIS A 133 -14.92 3.88 -13.66
C HIS A 133 -14.30 2.77 -14.53
N SER A 134 -14.82 1.54 -14.41
CA SER A 134 -14.31 0.29 -15.00
C SER A 134 -14.12 0.27 -16.52
N SER A 135 -14.57 1.31 -17.23
CA SER A 135 -14.41 1.47 -18.69
C SER A 135 -13.06 2.07 -19.12
N GLN A 136 -12.18 2.47 -18.19
CA GLN A 136 -10.83 2.97 -18.48
C GLN A 136 -9.75 2.02 -17.94
N SER A 137 -8.94 1.41 -18.82
CA SER A 137 -7.76 0.65 -18.39
C SER A 137 -6.60 1.60 -18.11
N ASP A 138 -6.32 1.84 -16.83
CA ASP A 138 -5.13 2.58 -16.39
C ASP A 138 -4.10 1.60 -15.80
N SER A 139 -2.93 1.52 -16.42
CA SER A 139 -1.86 0.58 -16.02
C SER A 139 -1.33 0.86 -14.61
N LEU A 140 -1.26 2.12 -14.19
CA LEU A 140 -0.81 2.48 -12.85
C LEU A 140 -1.83 2.03 -11.79
N ILE A 141 -3.12 2.15 -12.09
CA ILE A 141 -4.17 1.64 -11.19
C ILE A 141 -4.07 0.12 -11.05
N ALA A 142 -3.82 -0.59 -12.15
CA ALA A 142 -3.62 -2.04 -12.13
C ALA A 142 -2.38 -2.43 -11.32
N ASP A 143 -1.26 -1.74 -11.51
CA ASP A 143 -0.01 -1.96 -10.76
C ASP A 143 -0.19 -1.73 -9.26
N ILE A 144 -0.83 -0.63 -8.87
CA ILE A 144 -1.14 -0.33 -7.46
C ILE A 144 -2.05 -1.41 -6.90
N SER A 145 -3.09 -1.80 -7.65
CA SER A 145 -4.03 -2.82 -7.19
C SER A 145 -3.33 -4.16 -6.94
N GLN A 146 -2.49 -4.60 -7.88
CA GLN A 146 -1.72 -5.82 -7.75
C GLN A 146 -0.72 -5.77 -6.58
N PHE A 147 -0.11 -4.61 -6.31
CA PHE A 147 0.77 -4.43 -5.17
C PHE A 147 0.07 -4.71 -3.82
N TYR A 148 -1.20 -4.28 -3.69
CA TYR A 148 -1.96 -4.44 -2.44
C TYR A 148 -2.66 -5.80 -2.27
N THR A 149 -2.61 -6.73 -3.23
CA THR A 149 -3.36 -8.00 -3.15
C THR A 149 -2.72 -9.07 -2.28
N ILE A 150 -1.39 -9.19 -2.26
CA ILE A 150 -0.71 -10.36 -1.67
C ILE A 150 0.14 -9.96 -0.46
N LEU A 151 1.04 -8.99 -0.63
CA LEU A 151 2.05 -8.67 0.39
C LEU A 151 1.45 -8.19 1.72
N PRO A 152 0.44 -7.31 1.75
CA PRO A 152 -0.14 -6.86 3.02
C PRO A 152 -0.71 -8.01 3.86
N ASP A 153 -1.42 -8.95 3.23
CA ASP A 153 -2.04 -10.06 3.95
C ASP A 153 -1.00 -11.08 4.44
N LEU A 154 0.07 -11.31 3.67
CA LEU A 154 1.21 -12.11 4.13
C LEU A 154 1.92 -11.47 5.33
N ILE A 155 2.09 -10.15 5.32
CA ILE A 155 2.66 -9.40 6.45
C ILE A 155 1.76 -9.52 7.68
N ASP A 156 0.45 -9.34 7.53
CA ASP A 156 -0.53 -9.44 8.61
C ASP A 156 -0.52 -10.85 9.24
N GLN A 157 -0.46 -11.91 8.43
CA GLN A 157 -0.31 -13.29 8.91
C GLN A 157 1.04 -13.52 9.61
N SER A 158 2.12 -13.00 9.04
CA SER A 158 3.46 -13.12 9.62
C SER A 158 3.55 -12.40 10.98
N ASN A 159 2.92 -11.22 11.13
CA ASN A 159 2.79 -10.53 12.40
C ASN A 159 2.09 -11.42 13.45
N ALA A 160 1.00 -12.08 13.05
CA ALA A 160 0.23 -12.96 13.94
C ALA A 160 1.06 -14.17 14.38
N PHE A 161 1.78 -14.83 13.48
CA PHE A 161 2.63 -15.98 13.82
C PHE A 161 3.73 -15.63 14.82
N ILE A 162 4.41 -14.48 14.64
CA ILE A 162 5.44 -14.01 15.56
C ILE A 162 4.83 -13.68 16.92
N LYS A 163 3.69 -12.97 16.93
CA LYS A 163 2.96 -12.63 18.16
C LYS A 163 2.63 -13.89 18.96
N ASP A 164 2.10 -14.92 18.30
CA ASP A 164 1.69 -16.15 18.95
C ASP A 164 2.90 -16.95 19.47
N GLU A 165 4.02 -16.95 18.73
CA GLU A 165 5.27 -17.56 19.21
C GLU A 165 5.82 -16.86 20.46
N ILE A 166 5.83 -15.53 20.46
CA ILE A 166 6.25 -14.74 21.62
C ILE A 166 5.39 -15.04 22.84
N PHE A 167 4.07 -15.10 22.67
CA PHE A 167 3.19 -15.44 23.79
C PHE A 167 3.46 -16.85 24.33
N ARG A 168 3.72 -17.83 23.46
CA ARG A 168 4.12 -19.18 23.90
C ARG A 168 5.45 -19.17 24.66
N ASN A 169 6.43 -18.36 24.22
CA ASN A 169 7.70 -18.23 24.92
C ASN A 169 7.53 -17.60 26.31
N ILE A 170 6.79 -16.49 26.40
CA ILE A 170 6.50 -15.83 27.68
C ILE A 170 5.75 -16.78 28.62
N GLU A 171 4.76 -17.52 28.12
CA GLU A 171 4.02 -18.51 28.92
C GLU A 171 4.96 -19.59 29.46
N SER A 172 5.89 -20.07 28.65
CA SER A 172 6.90 -21.03 29.09
C SER A 172 7.84 -20.45 30.15
N TYR A 173 8.17 -19.15 30.07
CA TYR A 173 9.06 -18.49 31.02
C TYR A 173 8.40 -18.28 32.38
N LYS A 174 7.06 -18.18 32.47
CA LYS A 174 6.33 -18.08 33.76
C LYS A 174 6.64 -19.22 34.73
N ASN A 175 7.01 -20.38 34.21
CA ASN A 175 7.35 -21.55 35.01
C ASN A 175 8.80 -21.56 35.51
N GLN A 176 9.60 -20.54 35.16
CA GLN A 176 10.99 -20.44 35.56
C GLN A 176 11.12 -19.70 36.90
N PRO A 177 12.00 -20.14 37.82
CA PRO A 177 12.16 -19.51 39.13
C PRO A 177 12.63 -18.04 39.03
N TRP A 178 13.39 -17.70 37.99
CA TRP A 178 13.88 -16.34 37.73
C TRP A 178 12.86 -15.43 37.02
N PHE A 179 11.62 -15.90 36.74
CA PHE A 179 10.65 -15.14 35.95
C PHE A 179 10.33 -13.76 36.55
N ILE A 180 10.08 -13.69 37.86
CA ILE A 180 9.74 -12.43 38.55
C ILE A 180 10.91 -11.44 38.42
N ASP A 181 12.14 -11.89 38.64
CA ASP A 181 13.34 -11.06 38.50
C ASP A 181 13.50 -10.55 37.06
N TRP A 182 13.22 -11.39 36.06
CA TRP A 182 13.23 -11.01 34.65
C TRP A 182 12.22 -9.90 34.35
N THR A 183 11.00 -9.98 34.89
CA THR A 183 10.00 -8.90 34.72
C THR A 183 10.39 -7.58 35.37
N GLN A 184 11.25 -7.63 36.39
CA GLN A 184 11.80 -6.47 37.09
C GLN A 184 13.13 -5.99 36.49
N GLN A 185 13.54 -6.57 35.35
CA GLN A 185 14.81 -6.31 34.68
C GLN A 185 16.06 -6.64 35.50
N LYS A 186 15.92 -7.39 36.60
CA LYS A 186 17.05 -7.88 37.39
C LYS A 186 17.77 -8.99 36.63
N LEU A 187 19.05 -9.17 36.95
CA LEU A 187 19.89 -10.20 36.37
C LEU A 187 20.33 -11.17 37.47
N THR A 188 20.11 -12.45 37.24
CA THR A 188 20.52 -13.53 38.16
C THR A 188 21.42 -14.50 37.40
N ASP A 189 22.30 -15.20 38.12
CA ASP A 189 23.19 -16.20 37.52
C ASP A 189 22.43 -17.29 36.75
N GLU A 190 21.31 -17.74 37.31
CA GLU A 190 20.45 -18.75 36.69
C GLU A 190 19.84 -18.26 35.37
N MET A 191 19.42 -16.98 35.33
CA MET A 191 18.90 -16.36 34.13
C MET A 191 19.97 -16.24 33.04
N ILE A 192 21.20 -15.85 33.41
CA ILE A 192 22.31 -15.77 32.46
C ILE A 192 22.57 -17.17 31.88
N LEU A 193 22.73 -18.18 32.74
CA LEU A 193 22.94 -19.57 32.31
C LEU A 193 21.82 -20.05 31.37
N TYR A 194 20.57 -19.73 31.68
CA TYR A 194 19.45 -20.07 30.79
C TYR A 194 19.58 -19.39 29.42
N PHE A 195 19.85 -18.09 29.37
CA PHE A 195 19.94 -17.37 28.09
C PHE A 195 21.21 -17.65 27.28
N THR A 196 22.27 -18.18 27.89
CA THR A 196 23.54 -18.44 27.19
C THR A 196 23.79 -19.91 26.89
N GLU A 197 23.40 -20.82 27.80
CA GLU A 197 23.81 -22.22 27.76
C GLU A 197 22.64 -23.20 27.57
N SER A 198 21.39 -22.76 27.76
CA SER A 198 20.22 -23.62 27.59
C SER A 198 19.97 -24.01 26.14
N GLU A 199 19.90 -25.32 25.88
CA GLU A 199 19.44 -25.84 24.59
C GLU A 199 17.96 -25.51 24.32
N ASP A 200 17.13 -25.36 25.35
CA ASP A 200 15.73 -24.91 25.19
C ASP A 200 15.70 -23.47 24.67
N TYR A 201 16.44 -22.56 25.30
CA TYR A 201 16.50 -21.17 24.85
C TYR A 201 17.05 -21.06 23.43
N ARG A 202 18.14 -21.77 23.14
CA ARG A 202 18.77 -21.80 21.82
C ARG A 202 17.80 -22.26 20.72
N LYS A 203 16.98 -23.28 20.98
CA LYS A 203 15.92 -23.74 20.06
C LYS A 203 14.83 -22.68 19.86
N ARG A 204 14.42 -21.98 20.92
CA ARG A 204 13.45 -20.88 20.82
C ARG A 204 13.98 -19.72 19.99
N VAL A 205 15.25 -19.35 20.20
CA VAL A 205 15.91 -18.32 19.38
C VAL A 205 16.00 -18.77 17.92
N ALA A 206 16.35 -20.03 17.65
CA ALA A 206 16.37 -20.56 16.28
C ALA A 206 14.99 -20.51 15.61
N SER A 207 13.93 -20.92 16.33
CA SER A 207 12.54 -20.86 15.85
C SER A 207 12.12 -19.42 15.55
N HIS A 208 12.34 -18.50 16.50
CA HIS A 208 12.02 -17.09 16.33
C HIS A 208 12.79 -16.46 15.16
N ASN A 209 14.07 -16.81 15.00
CA ASN A 209 14.89 -16.32 13.90
C ASN A 209 14.34 -16.75 12.52
N VAL A 210 13.75 -17.94 12.42
CA VAL A 210 13.07 -18.38 11.18
C VAL A 210 11.83 -17.53 10.91
N LEU A 211 10.99 -17.29 11.92
CA LEU A 211 9.73 -16.57 11.75
C LEU A 211 9.95 -15.06 11.54
N ALA A 212 10.74 -14.44 12.39
CA ALA A 212 10.99 -13.00 12.38
C ALA A 212 12.06 -12.59 11.37
N ALA A 213 13.31 -13.01 11.58
CA ALA A 213 14.44 -12.50 10.82
C ALA A 213 14.58 -13.10 9.42
N ASN A 214 14.07 -14.30 9.16
CA ASN A 214 14.13 -14.89 7.83
C ASN A 214 12.85 -14.60 7.03
N ASN A 215 11.67 -14.93 7.57
CA ASN A 215 10.43 -14.80 6.80
C ASN A 215 9.90 -13.37 6.83
N HIS A 216 9.60 -12.84 8.02
CA HIS A 216 8.95 -11.54 8.16
C HIS A 216 9.81 -10.38 7.63
N LEU A 217 11.10 -10.37 7.95
CA LEU A 217 12.05 -9.40 7.42
C LEU A 217 12.04 -9.35 5.88
N ARG A 218 12.04 -10.51 5.21
CA ARG A 218 11.99 -10.57 3.74
C ARG A 218 10.68 -10.02 3.18
N PHE A 219 9.54 -10.27 3.84
CA PHE A 219 8.27 -9.70 3.41
C PHE A 219 8.27 -8.17 3.51
N ILE A 220 8.82 -7.61 4.58
CA ILE A 220 8.93 -6.16 4.76
C ILE A 220 9.90 -5.55 3.73
N GLN A 221 11.05 -6.19 3.49
CA GLN A 221 12.01 -5.76 2.47
C GLN A 221 11.38 -5.75 1.07
N ALA A 222 10.68 -6.82 0.70
CA ALA A 222 9.98 -6.92 -0.59
C ALA A 222 8.86 -5.87 -0.71
N TYR A 223 8.08 -5.67 0.36
CA TYR A 223 7.07 -4.62 0.39
C TYR A 223 7.69 -3.24 0.18
N LYS A 224 8.76 -2.90 0.91
CA LYS A 224 9.43 -1.60 0.80
C LYS A 224 9.95 -1.35 -0.62
N GLN A 225 10.65 -2.32 -1.21
CA GLN A 225 11.17 -2.20 -2.58
C GLN A 225 10.05 -1.98 -3.62
N ASN A 226 8.95 -2.73 -3.47
CA ASN A 226 7.80 -2.57 -4.36
C ASN A 226 7.09 -1.23 -4.15
N ALA A 227 6.97 -0.76 -2.90
CA ALA A 227 6.40 0.54 -2.58
C ALA A 227 7.21 1.69 -3.21
N GLU A 228 8.54 1.63 -3.16
CA GLU A 228 9.44 2.60 -3.81
C GLU A 228 9.28 2.61 -5.34
N THR A 229 9.08 1.43 -5.93
CA THR A 229 8.79 1.31 -7.37
C THR A 229 7.46 1.96 -7.73
N ILE A 230 6.40 1.72 -6.96
CA ILE A 230 5.09 2.35 -7.18
C ILE A 230 5.15 3.87 -6.98
N LEU A 231 5.87 4.34 -5.96
CA LEU A 231 6.10 5.77 -5.74
C LEU A 231 6.74 6.44 -6.97
N THR A 232 7.76 5.80 -7.53
CA THR A 232 8.43 6.30 -8.74
C THR A 232 7.45 6.44 -9.92
N LYS A 233 6.60 5.43 -10.15
CA LYS A 233 5.55 5.47 -11.20
C LYS A 233 4.50 6.57 -10.95
N ILE A 234 4.12 6.81 -9.69
CA ILE A 234 3.20 7.90 -9.33
C ILE A 234 3.85 9.27 -9.61
N GLU A 235 5.13 9.44 -9.27
CA GLU A 235 5.87 10.67 -9.56
C GLU A 235 6.00 10.96 -11.05
N GLU A 236 6.30 9.93 -11.86
CA GLU A 236 6.34 10.03 -13.33
C GLU A 236 4.99 10.48 -13.89
N ARG A 237 3.88 9.88 -13.43
CA ARG A 237 2.52 10.28 -13.83
C ARG A 237 2.27 11.77 -13.58
N PHE A 238 2.72 12.31 -12.44
CA PHE A 238 2.55 13.72 -12.13
C PHE A 238 3.42 14.65 -12.98
N LYS A 239 4.62 14.22 -13.39
CA LYS A 239 5.48 15.00 -14.31
C LYS A 239 4.84 15.16 -15.68
N ASP A 240 4.17 14.12 -16.18
CA ASP A 240 3.48 14.17 -17.46
C ASP A 240 2.25 15.07 -17.42
N THR A 241 1.56 15.15 -16.27
CA THR A 241 0.36 16.00 -16.13
C THR A 241 0.68 17.50 -16.10
N VAL A 242 1.93 17.91 -15.86
CA VAL A 242 2.36 19.32 -15.87
C VAL A 242 2.68 19.81 -17.30
N LYS A 243 2.81 18.89 -18.27
CA LYS A 243 3.13 19.21 -19.68
C LYS A 243 1.90 19.36 -20.58
N GLU A 244 0.71 18.93 -20.13
CA GLU A 244 -0.60 19.12 -20.81
C GLU A 244 -1.30 20.39 -20.35
#